data_AF-A0A2U2RNR3-F1
#
_entry.id   AF-A0A2U2RNR3-F1
#
_cell.length_a   1.000
_cell.length_b   1.000
_cell.length_c   1.000
_cell.angle_alpha   90.00
_cell.angle_beta   90.00
_cell.angle_gamma   90.00
#
_symmetry.space_group_name_H-M   'P 1'
#
loop_
_entity.id
_entity.type
_entity.pdbx_description
1 polymer ?
#
loop_
_entity_poly.entity_id
_entity_poly.type
_entity_poly.pdbx_seq_one_letter_code
_entity_poly.pdbx_strand_id
1 'polypeptide(L)'
;MDTTTTTTGSDPVAASSPAEELELRRLVGYRVRGIAFVLSRLQIRFENPAGSAEEPLLECLAMPTVSRGSIVLTPDDERWAGALRELIAQDVTTTYEQHGVGLRLEFPYAALRVHPRPSARDGVEIASLGEFGDGARRVWTSGADCFADLHRELH
;
A
#
# COMPACT_ATOMS: atom_id res chain seq x y z
N MET A 1 19.80 -18.42 61.87
CA MET A 1 18.37 -18.66 61.65
C MET A 1 17.94 -17.64 60.63
N ASP A 2 18.16 -17.98 59.36
CA ASP A 2 17.10 -18.47 58.45
C ASP A 2 16.28 -17.27 57.95
N THR A 3 16.12 -17.00 56.65
CA THR A 3 15.91 -17.95 55.55
C THR A 3 16.22 -17.30 54.21
N THR A 4 16.81 -18.10 53.33
CA THR A 4 16.89 -17.98 51.88
C THR A 4 15.51 -17.89 51.23
N THR A 5 15.34 -17.06 50.19
CA THR A 5 14.38 -17.35 49.10
C THR A 5 14.95 -16.91 47.75
N THR A 6 15.22 -17.91 46.94
CA THR A 6 15.44 -17.90 45.50
C THR A 6 14.15 -17.56 44.77
N THR A 7 14.19 -16.67 43.76
CA THR A 7 13.15 -16.60 42.71
C THR A 7 13.81 -16.47 41.33
N THR A 8 13.91 -17.64 40.70
CA THR A 8 13.62 -17.98 39.30
C THR A 8 13.24 -16.84 38.34
N GLY A 9 14.06 -16.70 37.29
CA GLY A 9 13.65 -16.86 35.89
C GLY A 9 12.58 -15.92 35.35
N SER A 10 13.02 -15.02 34.46
CA SER A 10 12.30 -14.80 33.21
C SER A 10 13.30 -14.30 32.18
N ASP A 11 13.70 -15.18 31.27
CA ASP A 11 14.22 -14.74 29.98
C ASP A 11 13.17 -13.81 29.36
N PRO A 12 13.52 -12.58 28.96
CA PRO A 12 12.71 -11.91 27.98
C PRO A 12 12.87 -12.72 26.70
N VAL A 13 11.80 -13.45 26.34
CA VAL A 13 11.51 -13.87 24.97
C VAL A 13 12.05 -12.79 24.06
N ALA A 14 13.07 -13.12 23.28
CA ALA A 14 13.52 -12.29 22.20
C ALA A 14 12.27 -12.02 21.35
N ALA A 15 11.70 -10.83 21.53
CA ALA A 15 10.70 -10.32 20.64
C ALA A 15 11.40 -10.34 19.29
N SER A 16 11.04 -11.30 18.43
CA SER A 16 11.35 -11.24 17.02
C SER A 16 10.98 -9.83 16.61
N SER A 17 12.00 -9.02 16.26
CA SER A 17 11.78 -7.65 15.83
C SER A 17 10.63 -7.68 14.84
N PRO A 18 9.54 -6.92 15.05
CA PRO A 18 8.52 -6.82 14.01
C PRO A 18 9.30 -6.35 12.79
N ALA A 19 9.32 -7.17 11.74
CA ALA A 19 9.93 -6.79 10.46
C ALA A 19 9.44 -5.37 10.18
N GLU A 20 10.37 -4.41 10.06
CA GLU A 20 10.02 -2.98 9.96
C GLU A 20 8.85 -2.84 9.01
N GLU A 21 7.75 -2.32 9.54
CA GLU A 21 6.50 -2.27 8.80
C GLU A 21 6.73 -1.46 7.52
N LEU A 22 6.50 -2.11 6.38
CA LEU A 22 6.73 -1.50 5.08
C LEU A 22 5.76 -0.32 4.89
N GLU A 23 6.28 0.84 4.55
CA GLU A 23 5.48 2.04 4.25
C GLU A 23 5.47 2.32 2.74
N LEU A 24 4.39 2.95 2.26
CA LEU A 24 4.22 3.35 0.86
C LEU A 24 5.36 4.27 0.38
N ARG A 25 5.93 5.08 1.29
CA ARG A 25 7.05 6.00 1.00
C ARG A 25 8.30 5.32 0.44
N ARG A 26 8.46 4.01 0.66
CA ARG A 26 9.57 3.24 0.07
C ARG A 26 9.52 3.19 -1.46
N LEU A 27 8.37 3.48 -2.08
CA LEU A 27 8.24 3.59 -3.52
C LEU A 27 8.77 4.91 -4.10
N VAL A 28 9.05 5.94 -3.29
CA VAL A 28 9.58 7.21 -3.82
C VAL A 28 10.90 6.98 -4.55
N GLY A 29 10.97 7.45 -5.80
CA GLY A 29 12.11 7.22 -6.70
C GLY A 29 12.04 5.92 -7.51
N TYR A 30 11.10 5.02 -7.24
CA TYR A 30 10.84 3.86 -8.10
C TYR A 30 10.03 4.28 -9.33
N ARG A 31 10.25 3.57 -10.44
CA ARG A 31 9.54 3.75 -11.71
C ARG A 31 8.49 2.69 -11.89
N VAL A 32 7.33 3.05 -12.44
CA VAL A 32 6.33 2.07 -12.85
C VAL A 32 6.85 1.30 -14.06
N ARG A 33 7.07 0.00 -13.89
CA ARG A 33 7.50 -0.91 -14.96
C ARG A 33 6.32 -1.47 -15.75
N GLY A 34 5.24 -1.82 -15.06
CA GLY A 34 4.11 -2.46 -15.69
C GLY A 34 2.86 -2.46 -14.82
N ILE A 35 1.72 -2.58 -15.48
CA ILE A 35 0.40 -2.64 -14.85
C ILE A 35 -0.34 -3.83 -15.45
N ALA A 36 -0.92 -4.68 -14.60
CA ALA A 36 -1.66 -5.86 -15.01
C ALA A 36 -2.96 -6.00 -14.22
N PHE A 37 -3.98 -6.58 -14.86
CA PHE A 37 -5.17 -7.06 -14.18
C PHE A 37 -5.04 -8.56 -13.99
N VAL A 38 -5.00 -9.02 -12.73
CA VAL A 38 -4.92 -10.43 -12.38
C VAL A 38 -6.14 -10.76 -11.55
N LEU A 39 -7.09 -11.49 -12.15
CA LEU A 39 -8.43 -11.69 -11.58
C LEU A 39 -9.10 -10.33 -11.28
N SER A 40 -9.46 -10.09 -10.02
CA SER A 40 -10.05 -8.84 -9.54
C SER A 40 -9.03 -7.86 -8.95
N ARG A 41 -7.73 -8.07 -9.16
CA ARG A 41 -6.66 -7.24 -8.61
C ARG A 41 -6.00 -6.43 -9.73
N LEU A 42 -5.76 -5.15 -9.45
CA LEU A 42 -4.82 -4.35 -10.23
C LEU A 42 -3.43 -4.54 -9.60
N GLN A 43 -2.47 -5.00 -10.40
CA GLN A 43 -1.08 -5.14 -10.00
C GLN A 43 -0.24 -4.05 -10.66
N ILE A 44 0.53 -3.32 -9.87
CA ILE A 44 1.49 -2.32 -10.34
C ILE A 44 2.88 -2.78 -9.94
N ARG A 45 3.71 -3.08 -10.94
CA ARG A 45 5.10 -3.49 -10.78
C ARG A 45 5.99 -2.28 -10.90
N PHE A 46 6.92 -2.16 -9.98
CA PHE A 46 7.91 -1.09 -9.97
C PHE A 46 9.30 -1.64 -10.27
N GLU A 47 10.20 -0.77 -10.70
CA GLU A 47 11.63 -1.05 -10.84
C GLU A 47 12.43 0.12 -10.26
N ASN A 48 13.64 -0.16 -9.79
CA ASN A 48 14.55 0.87 -9.33
C ASN A 48 15.38 1.41 -10.52
N PRO A 49 15.26 2.70 -10.89
CA PRO A 49 16.01 3.28 -12.00
C PRO A 49 17.54 3.23 -11.81
N ALA A 50 18.03 3.07 -10.58
CA ALA A 50 19.45 2.91 -10.26
C ALA A 50 19.98 1.49 -10.51
N GLY A 51 19.15 0.56 -11.00
CA GLY A 51 19.58 -0.77 -11.42
C GLY A 51 19.57 -1.86 -10.33
N SER A 52 18.85 -1.65 -9.22
CA SER A 52 18.55 -2.76 -8.29
C SER A 52 17.67 -3.81 -8.97
N ALA A 53 17.86 -5.08 -8.61
CA ALA A 53 17.03 -6.20 -9.08
C ALA A 53 15.68 -6.29 -8.37
N GLU A 54 15.41 -5.42 -7.40
CA GLU A 54 14.13 -5.34 -6.71
C GLU A 54 13.02 -4.91 -7.66
N GLU A 55 11.90 -5.62 -7.59
CA GLU A 55 10.71 -5.31 -8.39
C GLU A 55 9.46 -5.25 -7.50
N PRO A 56 9.32 -4.20 -6.66
CA PRO A 56 8.21 -4.08 -5.74
C PRO A 56 6.86 -4.22 -6.44
N LEU A 57 5.92 -4.83 -5.74
CA LEU A 57 4.57 -5.09 -6.23
C LEU A 57 3.54 -4.42 -5.33
N LEU A 58 2.77 -3.49 -5.88
CA LEU A 58 1.54 -2.98 -5.27
C LEU A 58 0.35 -3.71 -5.88
N GLU A 59 -0.34 -4.50 -5.07
CA GLU A 59 -1.60 -5.14 -5.45
C GLU A 59 -2.78 -4.35 -4.86
N CYS A 60 -3.71 -3.92 -5.71
CA CYS A 60 -4.92 -3.21 -5.30
C CYS A 60 -6.15 -4.11 -5.52
N LEU A 61 -6.86 -4.44 -4.45
CA LEU A 61 -8.21 -5.03 -4.54
C LEU A 61 -9.24 -3.95 -4.81
N ALA A 62 -9.10 -2.80 -4.15
CA ALA A 62 -9.89 -1.62 -4.49
C ALA A 62 -9.31 -0.95 -5.72
N MET A 63 -10.10 -0.83 -6.79
CA MET A 63 -9.64 -0.21 -8.03
C MET A 63 -9.32 1.27 -7.80
N PRO A 64 -8.13 1.74 -8.18
CA PRO A 64 -7.73 3.11 -7.94
C PRO A 64 -8.44 4.09 -8.86
N THR A 65 -8.48 5.35 -8.45
CA THR A 65 -8.74 6.50 -9.33
C THR A 65 -7.44 7.08 -9.84
N VAL A 66 -7.46 7.67 -11.04
CA VAL A 66 -6.33 8.41 -11.62
C VAL A 66 -6.69 9.89 -11.73
N SER A 67 -5.89 10.77 -11.15
CA SER A 67 -6.06 12.22 -11.27
C SER A 67 -5.07 12.83 -12.26
N ARG A 68 -5.51 13.80 -13.07
CA ARG A 68 -4.71 14.60 -14.01
C ARG A 68 -5.18 16.04 -13.98
N GLY A 69 -4.39 16.91 -13.37
CA GLY A 69 -4.86 18.27 -13.07
C GLY A 69 -6.16 18.22 -12.27
N SER A 70 -7.23 18.84 -12.79
CA SER A 70 -8.56 18.84 -12.16
C SER A 70 -9.44 17.62 -12.50
N ILE A 71 -9.00 16.75 -13.41
CA ILE A 71 -9.79 15.60 -13.85
C ILE A 71 -9.50 14.41 -12.95
N VAL A 72 -10.55 13.74 -12.46
CA VAL A 72 -10.47 12.47 -11.75
C VAL A 72 -11.17 11.40 -12.57
N LEU A 73 -10.43 10.36 -12.94
CA LEU A 73 -10.92 9.23 -13.71
C LEU A 73 -11.10 8.04 -12.77
N THR A 74 -12.30 7.47 -12.81
CA THR A 74 -12.69 6.29 -12.03
C THR A 74 -12.71 5.05 -12.92
N PRO A 75 -12.75 3.83 -12.37
CA PRO A 75 -12.84 2.60 -13.18
C PRO A 75 -14.01 2.55 -14.18
N ASP A 76 -15.10 3.26 -13.89
CA ASP A 76 -16.27 3.35 -14.79
C ASP A 76 -16.07 4.33 -15.97
N ASP A 77 -14.96 5.07 -16.01
CA ASP A 77 -14.62 6.01 -17.10
C ASP A 77 -13.81 5.28 -18.19
N GLU A 78 -14.25 5.35 -19.45
CA GLU A 78 -13.59 4.69 -20.58
C GLU A 78 -12.12 5.11 -20.77
N ARG A 79 -11.73 6.30 -20.29
CA ARG A 79 -10.36 6.82 -20.38
C ARG A 79 -9.45 6.29 -19.28
N TRP A 80 -10.00 5.67 -18.24
CA TRP A 80 -9.25 5.26 -17.05
C TRP A 80 -8.14 4.26 -17.36
N ALA A 81 -8.41 3.24 -18.18
CA ALA A 81 -7.40 2.27 -18.57
C ALA A 81 -6.24 2.92 -19.35
N GLY A 82 -6.57 3.86 -20.26
CA GLY A 82 -5.57 4.68 -20.95
C GLY A 82 -4.75 5.51 -19.97
N ALA A 83 -5.42 6.09 -18.96
CA ALA A 83 -4.76 6.91 -17.97
C ALA A 83 -3.80 6.14 -17.05
N LEU A 84 -4.15 4.90 -16.69
CA LEU A 84 -3.26 3.97 -15.99
C LEU A 84 -2.05 3.62 -16.85
N ARG A 85 -2.26 3.27 -18.12
CA ARG A 85 -1.17 2.89 -19.03
C ARG A 85 -0.11 3.99 -19.15
N GLU A 86 -0.52 5.24 -19.14
CA GLU A 86 0.40 6.38 -19.20
C GLU A 86 1.22 6.58 -17.91
N LEU A 87 0.89 5.91 -16.80
CA LEU A 87 1.74 5.88 -15.61
C LEU A 87 3.00 5.03 -15.83
N ILE A 88 2.99 4.10 -16.79
CA ILE A 88 4.16 3.28 -17.12
C ILE A 88 5.31 4.22 -17.53
N ALA A 89 6.50 3.90 -17.02
CA ALA A 89 7.73 4.69 -17.12
C ALA A 89 7.73 6.02 -16.35
N GLN A 90 6.69 6.35 -15.58
CA GLN A 90 6.74 7.48 -14.65
C GLN A 90 7.35 7.09 -13.31
N ASP A 91 8.09 8.03 -12.72
CA ASP A 91 8.70 7.89 -11.41
C ASP A 91 7.71 8.34 -10.33
N VAL A 92 7.65 7.60 -9.22
CA VAL A 92 6.90 8.01 -8.04
C VAL A 92 7.66 9.15 -7.37
N THR A 93 7.06 10.34 -7.34
CA THR A 93 7.69 11.55 -6.78
C THR A 93 7.35 11.75 -5.32
N THR A 94 6.15 11.36 -4.90
CA THR A 94 5.66 11.52 -3.53
C THR A 94 4.58 10.48 -3.24
N THR A 95 4.42 10.13 -1.97
CA THR A 95 3.39 9.21 -1.51
C THR A 95 2.67 9.76 -0.29
N TYR A 96 1.41 9.40 -0.13
CA TYR A 96 0.62 9.73 1.06
C TYR A 96 -0.12 8.49 1.57
N GLU A 97 -0.12 8.34 2.89
CA GLU A 97 -0.96 7.42 3.65
C GLU A 97 -1.73 8.27 4.67
N GLN A 98 -2.94 8.68 4.34
CA GLN A 98 -3.70 9.63 5.17
C GLN A 98 -5.19 9.32 5.20
N HIS A 99 -5.81 9.52 6.35
CA HIS A 99 -7.26 9.34 6.54
C HIS A 99 -8.07 10.18 5.53
N GLY A 100 -9.11 9.59 4.94
CA GLY A 100 -9.93 10.22 3.90
C GLY A 100 -9.24 10.40 2.54
N VAL A 101 -7.92 10.20 2.46
CA VAL A 101 -7.15 10.18 1.19
C VAL A 101 -6.82 8.74 0.80
N GLY A 102 -6.50 7.88 1.76
CA GLY A 102 -6.11 6.49 1.56
C GLY A 102 -4.66 6.41 1.14
N LEU A 103 -4.37 5.54 0.16
CA LEU A 103 -3.06 5.48 -0.48
C LEU A 103 -3.06 6.40 -1.68
N ARG A 104 -2.04 7.24 -1.79
CA ARG A 104 -1.84 8.10 -2.95
C ARG A 104 -0.39 8.11 -3.38
N LEU A 105 -0.17 7.93 -4.68
CA LEU A 105 1.12 8.06 -5.33
C LEU A 105 1.03 9.23 -6.30
N GLU A 106 1.98 10.16 -6.20
CA GLU A 106 2.16 11.25 -7.14
C GLU A 106 3.22 10.88 -8.17
N PHE A 107 2.95 11.30 -9.41
CA PHE A 107 3.84 11.19 -10.56
C PHE A 107 3.97 12.59 -11.19
N PRO A 108 4.94 12.84 -12.11
CA PRO A 108 5.13 14.16 -12.70
C PRO A 108 3.87 14.78 -13.33
N TYR A 109 2.98 13.95 -13.90
CA TYR A 109 1.80 14.43 -14.64
C TYR A 109 0.47 13.81 -14.18
N ALA A 110 0.47 13.00 -13.13
CA ALA A 110 -0.70 12.29 -12.67
C ALA A 110 -0.60 11.90 -11.20
N ALA A 111 -1.71 11.48 -10.62
CA ALA A 111 -1.74 10.82 -9.33
C ALA A 111 -2.58 9.55 -9.39
N LEU A 112 -2.15 8.51 -8.69
CA LEU A 112 -2.93 7.30 -8.45
C LEU A 112 -3.41 7.32 -7.00
N ARG A 113 -4.71 7.13 -6.78
CA ARG A 113 -5.30 7.07 -5.44
C ARG A 113 -6.10 5.79 -5.26
N VAL A 114 -5.79 5.02 -4.23
CA VAL A 114 -6.56 3.87 -3.77
C VAL A 114 -7.37 4.31 -2.55
N HIS A 115 -8.67 4.49 -2.76
CA HIS A 115 -9.63 4.73 -1.68
C HIS A 115 -11.00 4.23 -2.10
N PRO A 116 -11.42 3.04 -1.65
CA PRO A 116 -12.76 2.56 -1.96
C PRO A 116 -13.83 3.46 -1.32
N ARG A 117 -15.07 3.31 -1.78
CA ARG A 117 -16.22 3.89 -1.09
C ARG A 117 -16.48 3.12 0.22
N PRO A 118 -17.10 3.73 1.25
CA PRO A 118 -17.36 3.12 2.57
C PRO A 118 -18.23 1.84 2.63
N SER A 119 -18.42 1.13 1.53
CA SER A 119 -19.23 -0.11 1.49
C SER A 119 -18.45 -1.36 1.88
N ALA A 120 -17.16 -1.25 2.20
CA ALA A 120 -16.35 -2.39 2.60
C ALA A 120 -16.69 -2.80 4.03
N ARG A 121 -16.79 -4.12 4.29
CA ARG A 121 -16.77 -4.64 5.66
C ARG A 121 -15.37 -4.37 6.24
N ASP A 122 -15.27 -4.06 7.52
CA ASP A 122 -13.99 -3.95 8.21
C ASP A 122 -13.12 -5.21 8.06
N GLY A 123 -11.80 -5.01 8.05
CA GLY A 123 -10.81 -6.08 7.91
C GLY A 123 -10.70 -6.67 6.50
N VAL A 124 -11.36 -6.06 5.51
CA VAL A 124 -11.19 -6.44 4.09
C VAL A 124 -9.92 -5.79 3.57
N GLU A 125 -9.06 -6.60 2.94
CA GLU A 125 -7.86 -6.11 2.25
C GLU A 125 -8.23 -5.12 1.15
N ILE A 126 -7.61 -3.95 1.20
CA ILE A 126 -7.77 -2.89 0.20
C ILE A 126 -6.61 -2.94 -0.79
N ALA A 127 -5.39 -3.08 -0.27
CA ALA A 127 -4.17 -3.21 -1.04
C ALA A 127 -3.07 -3.92 -0.24
N SER A 128 -2.06 -4.43 -0.93
CA SER A 128 -0.82 -4.87 -0.30
C SER A 128 0.39 -4.44 -1.12
N LEU A 129 1.50 -4.15 -0.43
CA LEU A 129 2.77 -3.77 -1.01
C LEU A 129 3.86 -4.72 -0.48
N GLY A 130 4.78 -5.14 -1.34
CA GLY A 130 5.90 -6.01 -0.96
C GLY A 130 6.91 -6.18 -2.09
N GLU A 131 7.69 -7.26 -1.99
CA GLU A 131 8.68 -7.67 -3.01
C GLU A 131 9.87 -6.70 -3.19
N PHE A 132 10.26 -6.02 -2.11
CA PHE A 132 11.50 -5.22 -2.03
C PHE A 132 12.77 -6.06 -1.80
N GLY A 133 12.70 -7.40 -1.93
CA GLY A 133 13.85 -8.30 -1.72
C GLY A 133 14.23 -8.58 -0.25
N ASP A 134 13.80 -7.74 0.68
CA ASP A 134 14.00 -7.88 2.14
C ASP A 134 12.92 -8.73 2.83
N GLY A 135 11.91 -9.17 2.08
CA GLY A 135 10.76 -9.94 2.60
C GLY A 135 9.73 -9.09 3.34
N ALA A 136 9.91 -7.76 3.43
CA ALA A 136 8.94 -6.88 4.06
C ALA A 136 7.65 -6.81 3.23
N ARG A 137 6.52 -6.75 3.94
CA ARG A 137 5.19 -6.64 3.34
C ARG A 137 4.30 -5.74 4.17
N ARG A 138 3.48 -4.93 3.51
CA ARG A 138 2.40 -4.16 4.12
C ARG A 138 1.07 -4.58 3.51
N VAL A 139 0.06 -4.70 4.35
CA VAL A 139 -1.32 -4.94 3.93
C VAL A 139 -2.18 -3.87 4.57
N TRP A 140 -2.93 -3.13 3.74
CA TRP A 140 -3.89 -2.16 4.23
C TRP A 140 -5.29 -2.76 4.18
N THR A 141 -6.05 -2.60 5.26
CA THR A 141 -7.40 -3.13 5.42
C THR A 141 -8.40 -2.03 5.76
N SER A 142 -9.67 -2.22 5.41
CA SER A 142 -10.76 -1.32 5.79
C SER A 142 -10.93 -1.23 7.31
N GLY A 143 -11.19 -0.01 7.81
CA GLY A 143 -11.40 0.24 9.24
C GLY A 143 -10.10 0.39 10.04
N ALA A 144 -8.93 0.42 9.40
CA ALA A 144 -7.63 0.58 10.03
C ALA A 144 -6.77 1.65 9.33
N ASP A 145 -5.83 2.24 10.05
CA ASP A 145 -4.83 3.20 9.54
C ASP A 145 -5.46 4.29 8.67
N CYS A 146 -4.88 4.56 7.49
CA CYS A 146 -5.38 5.54 6.52
C CYS A 146 -6.77 5.22 5.94
N PHE A 147 -7.36 4.09 6.31
CA PHE A 147 -8.70 3.64 5.92
C PHE A 147 -9.64 3.48 7.11
N ALA A 148 -9.32 4.06 8.26
CA ALA A 148 -10.18 4.07 9.44
C ALA A 148 -11.56 4.70 9.16
N ASP A 149 -11.66 5.61 8.18
CA ASP A 149 -12.91 6.23 7.74
C ASP A 149 -13.83 5.29 6.95
N LEU A 150 -13.34 4.11 6.56
CA LEU A 150 -14.12 3.08 5.87
C LEU A 150 -14.81 2.11 6.83
N HIS A 151 -14.97 2.49 8.10
CA HIS A 151 -15.72 1.71 9.07
C HIS A 151 -17.19 1.61 8.66
N ARG A 152 -17.72 0.39 8.71
CA ARG A 152 -19.17 0.17 8.53
C ARG A 152 -19.87 0.19 9.90
N GLU A 153 -20.71 1.19 10.14
CA GLU A 153 -21.73 1.09 11.20
C GLU A 153 -22.73 0.00 10.80
N LEU A 154 -22.76 -1.10 11.55
CA LEU A 154 -23.78 -2.14 11.39
C LEU A 154 -25.13 -1.58 11.88
N HIS A 155 -26.01 -1.23 10.94
CA HIS A 155 -27.45 -1.05 11.21
C HIS A 155 -28.20 -2.35 10.97
#